data_AF-A0A0J1GEX9-F1
#
_entry.id   AF-A0A0J1GEX9-F1
#
_cell.length_a   1.000
_cell.length_b   1.000
_cell.length_c   1.000
_cell.angle_alpha   90.00
_cell.angle_beta   90.00
_cell.angle_gamma   90.00
#
_symmetry.space_group_name_H-M   'P 1'
#
loop_
_entity.id
_entity.type
_entity.pdbx_description
1 polymer ?
#
loop_
_entity_poly.entity_id
_entity_poly.type
_entity_poly.pdbx_seq_one_letter_code
_entity_poly.pdbx_strand_id
1 'polypeptide(L)'
;MEKKNNEIRKERTHLFSPNINIAISFCIRENLCIDTLKSAIDKAVQNNEIFSCRLGFKKNGQVFYEHSGRCIYTFQVLEVDWMDVVMKQASIPFDLPGGELIRFFALPDKNGTRLLIIAHHLAGDGLSSLI
;
A
#
# COMPACT_ATOMS: atom_id res chain seq x y z
N MET A 1 -27.11 -16.75 -6.84
CA MET A 1 -26.02 -16.48 -5.87
C MET A 1 -25.76 -14.98 -5.91
N GLU A 2 -26.36 -14.23 -4.99
CA GLU A 2 -26.19 -12.76 -4.94
C GLU A 2 -24.74 -12.42 -4.61
N LYS A 3 -24.05 -11.71 -5.51
CA LYS A 3 -22.77 -11.08 -5.20
C LYS A 3 -23.02 -10.01 -4.13
N LYS A 4 -22.62 -10.29 -2.88
CA LYS A 4 -22.49 -9.26 -1.84
C LYS A 4 -21.51 -8.21 -2.35
N ASN A 5 -22.02 -7.09 -2.85
CA ASN A 5 -21.21 -5.94 -3.23
C ASN A 5 -21.04 -5.07 -1.99
N ASN A 6 -19.80 -4.95 -1.50
CA ASN A 6 -19.46 -4.06 -0.40
C ASN A 6 -19.42 -2.61 -0.92
N GLU A 7 -20.59 -1.96 -0.88
CA GLU A 7 -20.74 -0.53 -1.20
C GLU A 7 -19.94 0.31 -0.20
N ILE A 8 -19.07 1.20 -0.70
CA ILE A 8 -18.34 2.10 0.19
C ILE A 8 -19.13 3.41 0.33
N ARG A 9 -19.80 3.59 1.46
CA ARG A 9 -20.47 4.84 1.82
C ARG A 9 -19.52 5.71 2.65
N LYS A 10 -19.20 6.92 2.18
CA LYS A 10 -18.21 7.80 2.80
C LYS A 10 -18.68 9.25 2.82
N GLU A 11 -18.33 9.96 3.89
CA GLU A 11 -18.53 11.40 4.07
C GLU A 11 -17.52 12.25 3.27
N ARG A 12 -16.37 11.68 2.87
CA ARG A 12 -15.19 12.46 2.42
C ARG A 12 -15.18 12.76 0.92
N THR A 13 -14.92 14.02 0.58
CA THR A 13 -14.93 14.60 -0.77
C THR A 13 -13.65 14.40 -1.60
N HIS A 14 -12.52 14.01 -0.99
CA HIS A 14 -11.20 14.02 -1.67
C HIS A 14 -10.49 12.66 -1.64
N LEU A 15 -11.12 11.64 -2.25
CA LEU A 15 -10.63 10.25 -2.28
C LEU A 15 -9.23 10.08 -2.88
N PHE A 16 -8.84 10.96 -3.80
CA PHE A 16 -7.55 10.92 -4.51
C PHE A 16 -6.51 11.89 -3.93
N SER A 17 -6.82 12.54 -2.79
CA SER A 17 -5.86 13.44 -2.16
C SER A 17 -4.65 12.64 -1.68
N PRO A 18 -3.42 13.03 -2.06
CA PRO A 18 -2.22 12.28 -1.69
C PRO A 18 -1.83 12.48 -0.21
N ASN A 19 -2.53 13.37 0.51
CA ASN A 19 -2.36 13.60 1.94
C ASN A 19 -3.08 12.57 2.84
N ILE A 20 -3.62 11.49 2.26
CA ILE A 20 -4.36 10.45 2.98
C ILE A 20 -3.58 9.12 2.94
N ASN A 21 -2.27 9.20 3.18
CA ASN A 21 -1.36 8.06 3.20
C ASN A 21 -0.82 7.81 4.61
N ILE A 22 -0.64 6.54 4.94
CA ILE A 22 0.08 6.10 6.15
C ILE A 22 1.50 5.72 5.72
N ALA A 23 2.51 6.28 6.38
CA ALA A 23 3.91 5.90 6.19
C ALA A 23 4.46 5.28 7.48
N ILE A 24 5.03 4.08 7.39
CA ILE A 24 5.61 3.34 8.52
C ILE A 24 6.99 2.87 8.12
N SER A 25 7.99 3.03 8.98
CA SER A 25 9.35 2.55 8.72
C SER A 25 9.88 1.67 9.84
N PHE A 26 10.58 0.61 9.46
CA PHE A 26 11.23 -0.35 10.36
C PHE A 26 12.70 -0.47 9.98
N CYS A 27 13.59 -0.46 10.98
CA CYS A 27 15.01 -0.67 10.77
C CYS A 27 15.37 -2.12 11.13
N ILE A 28 15.85 -2.88 10.15
CA ILE A 28 16.30 -4.26 10.32
C ILE A 28 17.82 -4.22 10.37
N ARG A 29 18.39 -4.39 11.57
CA ARG A 29 19.82 -4.17 11.86
C ARG A 29 20.76 -5.31 11.46
N GLU A 30 20.22 -6.30 10.75
CA GLU A 30 20.97 -7.47 10.28
C GLU A 30 21.19 -7.36 8.78
N ASN A 31 22.17 -8.12 8.26
CA ASN A 31 22.41 -8.19 6.83
C ASN A 31 21.27 -8.97 6.15
N LEU A 32 20.22 -8.23 5.76
CA LEU A 32 19.00 -8.78 5.20
C LEU A 32 19.16 -9.02 3.70
N CYS A 33 18.97 -10.27 3.28
CA CYS A 33 18.84 -10.60 1.87
C CYS A 33 17.56 -9.96 1.30
N ILE A 34 17.70 -9.14 0.25
CA ILE A 34 16.59 -8.43 -0.40
C ILE A 34 15.55 -9.42 -0.97
N ASP A 35 15.98 -10.56 -1.50
CA ASP A 35 15.06 -11.58 -2.02
C ASP A 35 14.21 -12.19 -0.90
N THR A 36 14.80 -12.39 0.29
CA THR A 36 14.05 -12.85 1.47
C THR A 36 13.02 -11.82 1.91
N LEU A 37 13.40 -10.54 1.95
CA LEU A 37 12.47 -9.45 2.25
C LEU A 37 11.32 -9.40 1.24
N LYS A 38 11.63 -9.46 -0.05
CA LYS A 38 10.63 -9.45 -1.11
C LYS A 38 9.69 -10.64 -0.98
N SER A 39 10.21 -11.85 -0.69
CA SER A 39 9.38 -13.03 -0.47
C SER A 39 8.46 -12.90 0.76
N ALA A 40 8.92 -12.25 1.83
CA ALA A 40 8.08 -11.96 2.99
C ALA A 40 6.96 -10.97 2.65
N ILE A 41 7.27 -9.92 1.88
CA ILE A 41 6.27 -8.96 1.36
C ILE A 41 5.25 -9.69 0.48
N ASP A 42 5.70 -10.53 -0.46
CA ASP A 42 4.83 -11.34 -1.33
C ASP A 42 3.83 -12.17 -0.51
N LYS A 43 4.31 -12.85 0.55
CA LYS A 43 3.43 -13.63 1.44
C LYS A 43 2.46 -12.74 2.21
N ALA A 44 2.92 -11.62 2.75
CA ALA A 44 2.09 -10.70 3.51
C ALA A 44 0.96 -10.12 2.64
N VAL A 45 1.25 -9.68 1.42
CA VAL A 45 0.21 -9.15 0.53
C VAL A 45 -0.75 -10.22 0.05
N GLN A 46 -0.27 -11.45 -0.21
CA GLN A 46 -1.12 -12.57 -0.63
C GLN A 46 -2.08 -13.04 0.47
N ASN A 47 -1.68 -12.93 1.73
CA ASN A 47 -2.51 -13.32 2.87
C ASN A 47 -3.57 -12.26 3.24
N ASN A 48 -3.57 -11.10 2.58
CA ASN A 48 -4.45 -9.98 2.89
C ASN A 48 -5.29 -9.59 1.65
N GLU A 49 -6.57 -9.94 1.65
CA GLU A 49 -7.49 -9.79 0.51
C GLU A 49 -7.58 -8.35 -0.03
N ILE A 50 -7.41 -7.34 0.83
CA ILE A 50 -7.50 -5.93 0.44
C ILE A 50 -6.52 -5.55 -0.67
N PHE A 51 -5.32 -6.15 -0.69
CA PHE A 51 -4.32 -5.88 -1.75
C PHE A 51 -4.62 -6.59 -3.07
N SER A 52 -5.62 -7.48 -3.07
CA SER A 52 -6.22 -8.04 -4.29
C SER A 52 -7.44 -7.25 -4.76
N CYS A 53 -7.81 -6.15 -4.08
CA CYS A 53 -8.94 -5.31 -4.43
C CYS A 53 -8.52 -4.04 -5.18
N ARG A 54 -9.42 -3.54 -6.00
CA ARG A 54 -9.34 -2.23 -6.65
C ARG A 54 -10.63 -1.45 -6.44
N LEU A 55 -10.63 -0.16 -6.74
CA LEU A 55 -11.83 0.67 -6.66
C LEU A 55 -12.53 0.75 -8.03
N GLY A 56 -13.73 0.18 -8.11
CA GLY A 56 -14.64 0.34 -9.24
C GLY A 56 -15.54 1.56 -9.08
N PHE A 57 -15.64 2.39 -10.12
CA PHE A 57 -16.50 3.58 -10.15
C PHE A 57 -17.68 3.35 -11.09
N LYS A 58 -18.90 3.51 -10.58
CA LYS A 58 -20.12 3.46 -11.40
C LYS A 58 -20.50 4.84 -11.92
N LYS A 59 -21.27 4.88 -13.02
CA LYS A 59 -21.75 6.13 -13.65
C LYS A 59 -22.59 7.03 -12.74
N ASN A 60 -23.18 6.48 -11.68
CA ASN A 60 -23.96 7.22 -10.69
C ASN A 60 -23.13 7.75 -9.51
N GLY A 61 -21.79 7.70 -9.59
CA GLY A 61 -20.89 8.19 -8.56
C GLY A 61 -20.62 7.21 -7.40
N GLN A 62 -21.24 6.03 -7.41
CA GLN A 62 -20.96 5.01 -6.38
C GLN A 62 -19.60 4.34 -6.60
N VAL A 63 -18.93 4.02 -5.49
CA VAL A 63 -17.60 3.39 -5.47
C VAL A 63 -17.66 2.06 -4.71
N PHE A 64 -17.04 1.03 -5.26
CA PHE A 64 -17.04 -0.33 -4.71
C PHE A 64 -15.63 -0.91 -4.69
N TYR A 65 -15.36 -1.80 -3.73
CA TYR A 65 -14.22 -2.70 -3.85
C TYR A 65 -14.56 -3.80 -4.85
N GLU A 66 -13.69 -3.98 -5.83
CA GLU A 66 -13.75 -5.08 -6.79
C GLU A 66 -12.53 -5.96 -6.61
N HIS A 67 -12.73 -7.26 -6.48
CA HIS A 67 -11.63 -8.21 -6.44
C HIS A 67 -11.00 -8.28 -7.85
N SER A 68 -9.72 -7.92 -7.95
CA SER A 68 -8.95 -7.93 -9.20
C SER A 68 -8.36 -9.31 -9.52
N GLY A 69 -8.31 -10.22 -8.54
CA GLY A 69 -7.75 -11.57 -8.70
C GLY A 69 -6.23 -11.64 -8.59
N ARG A 70 -5.55 -10.51 -8.40
CA ARG A 70 -4.10 -10.41 -8.27
C ARG A 70 -3.73 -9.39 -7.22
N CYS A 71 -2.74 -9.70 -6.38
CA CYS A 71 -2.18 -8.72 -5.47
C CYS A 71 -1.36 -7.67 -6.23
N ILE A 72 -1.63 -6.40 -5.99
CA ILE A 72 -0.94 -5.29 -6.66
C ILE A 72 -0.22 -4.46 -5.60
N TYR A 73 1.10 -4.40 -5.73
CA TYR A 73 1.97 -3.59 -4.88
C TYR A 73 3.23 -3.19 -5.65
N THR A 74 3.89 -2.14 -5.19
CA THR A 74 5.20 -1.72 -5.69
C THR A 74 6.29 -2.09 -4.68
N PHE A 75 7.42 -2.60 -5.13
CA PHE A 75 8.62 -2.79 -4.33
C PHE A 75 9.84 -2.22 -5.04
N GLN A 76 10.59 -1.36 -4.36
CA GLN A 76 11.81 -0.74 -4.90
C GLN A 76 12.92 -0.78 -3.86
N VAL A 77 14.17 -0.88 -4.34
CA VAL A 77 15.37 -0.71 -3.52
C VAL A 77 15.99 0.64 -3.89
N LEU A 78 16.21 1.52 -2.91
CA LEU A 78 16.73 2.86 -3.16
C LEU A 78 17.82 3.21 -2.14
N GLU A 79 18.90 3.84 -2.60
CA GLU A 79 19.99 4.35 -1.76
C GLU A 79 19.78 5.84 -1.46
N VAL A 80 18.71 6.16 -0.73
CA VAL A 80 18.32 7.53 -0.36
C VAL A 80 17.80 7.56 1.07
N ASP A 81 17.69 8.75 1.68
CA ASP A 81 17.05 8.86 2.99
C ASP A 81 15.55 8.54 2.89
N TRP A 82 15.02 7.91 3.94
CA TRP A 82 13.63 7.49 3.97
C TRP A 82 12.65 8.65 3.94
N MET A 83 13.02 9.80 4.50
CA MET A 83 12.18 11.00 4.50
C MET A 83 12.08 11.59 3.09
N ASP A 84 13.15 11.51 2.28
CA ASP A 84 13.10 11.93 0.87
C ASP A 84 12.13 11.07 0.07
N VAL A 85 12.08 9.76 0.35
CA VAL A 85 11.07 8.87 -0.26
C VAL A 85 9.67 9.26 0.18
N VAL A 86 9.43 9.50 1.47
CA VAL A 86 8.11 9.92 1.98
C VAL A 86 7.67 11.22 1.30
N MET A 87 8.53 12.24 1.25
CA MET A 87 8.23 13.53 0.62
C MET A 87 7.93 13.38 -0.88
N LYS A 88 8.72 12.56 -1.59
CA LYS A 88 8.45 12.27 -3.00
C LYS A 88 7.12 11.56 -3.19
N GLN A 89 6.85 10.52 -2.40
CA GLN A 89 5.64 9.70 -2.52
C GLN A 89 4.37 10.47 -2.10
N ALA A 90 4.48 11.46 -1.20
CA ALA A 90 3.38 12.35 -0.85
C ALA A 90 2.89 13.22 -2.02
N SER A 91 3.64 13.32 -3.13
CA SER A 91 3.21 13.99 -4.35
C SER A 91 2.62 13.06 -5.41
N ILE A 92 2.66 11.74 -5.20
CA ILE A 92 2.30 10.72 -6.19
C ILE A 92 1.02 10.00 -5.73
N PRO A 93 -0.14 10.28 -6.36
CA PRO A 93 -1.39 9.60 -6.05
C PRO A 93 -1.29 8.09 -6.23
N PHE A 94 -2.09 7.34 -5.47
CA PHE A 94 -2.26 5.91 -5.67
C PHE A 94 -3.22 5.64 -6.85
N ASP A 95 -2.90 4.65 -7.68
CA ASP A 95 -3.82 4.15 -8.71
C ASP A 95 -4.88 3.22 -8.11
N LEU A 96 -5.87 3.81 -7.44
CA LEU A 96 -6.98 3.08 -6.81
C LEU A 96 -7.80 2.25 -7.82
N PRO A 97 -8.13 2.74 -9.03
CA PRO A 97 -8.74 1.91 -10.09
C PRO A 97 -7.85 0.76 -10.56
N GLY A 98 -6.53 0.97 -10.57
CA GLY A 98 -5.54 -0.06 -10.86
C GLY A 98 -5.32 -1.06 -9.73
N GLY A 99 -5.82 -0.80 -8.52
CA GLY A 99 -5.63 -1.67 -7.33
C GLY A 99 -4.33 -1.39 -6.58
N GLU A 100 -3.62 -0.30 -6.90
CA GLU A 100 -2.45 0.11 -6.15
C GLU A 100 -2.91 0.71 -4.80
N LEU A 101 -2.64 -0.01 -3.72
CA LEU A 101 -3.01 0.38 -2.37
C LEU A 101 -1.83 0.48 -1.40
N ILE A 102 -0.67 -0.07 -1.78
CA ILE A 102 0.51 -0.14 -0.95
C ILE A 102 1.81 -0.12 -1.79
N ARG A 103 2.82 0.56 -1.26
CA ARG A 103 4.17 0.68 -1.82
C ARG A 103 5.18 0.32 -0.73
N PHE A 104 6.18 -0.44 -1.10
CA PHE A 104 7.27 -0.87 -0.24
C PHE A 104 8.60 -0.36 -0.79
N PHE A 105 9.47 0.08 0.10
CA PHE A 105 10.81 0.53 -0.23
C PHE A 105 11.80 -0.12 0.73
N ALA A 106 12.81 -0.80 0.19
CA ALA A 106 13.98 -1.23 0.94
C ALA A 106 15.07 -0.18 0.77
N LEU A 107 15.55 0.37 1.89
CA LEU A 107 16.53 1.44 1.94
C LEU A 107 17.77 0.90 2.67
N PRO A 108 18.80 0.45 1.93
CA PRO A 108 20.05 0.01 2.53
C PRO A 108 20.67 1.14 3.36
N ASP A 109 21.13 0.80 4.56
CA ASP A 109 21.82 1.71 5.48
C ASP A 109 23.11 1.02 5.95
N LYS A 110 24.04 1.79 6.52
CA LYS A 110 25.34 1.27 7.01
C LYS A 110 25.19 0.14 8.04
N ASN A 111 24.05 0.10 8.73
CA ASN A 111 23.79 -0.84 9.82
C ASN A 111 22.72 -1.90 9.47
N GLY A 112 22.32 -2.04 8.21
CA GLY A 112 21.30 -3.01 7.78
C GLY A 112 20.37 -2.46 6.70
N THR A 113 19.09 -2.79 6.78
CA THR A 113 18.09 -2.36 5.79
C THR A 113 16.88 -1.75 6.47
N ARG A 114 16.47 -0.55 6.05
CA ARG A 114 15.20 0.04 6.45
C ARG A 114 14.11 -0.36 5.47
N LEU A 115 13.04 -0.95 5.98
CA LEU A 115 11.81 -1.15 5.22
C LEU A 115 10.88 0.04 5.47
N LEU A 116 10.50 0.74 4.41
CA LEU A 116 9.49 1.78 4.42
C LEU A 116 8.23 1.27 3.69
N ILE A 117 7.09 1.37 4.36
CA ILE A 117 5.77 1.00 3.86
C ILE A 117 4.95 2.27 3.74
N ILE A 118 4.39 2.52 2.57
CA ILE A 118 3.46 3.63 2.33
C ILE A 118 2.18 3.02 1.79
N ALA A 119 1.08 3.18 2.52
CA ALA A 119 -0.22 2.65 2.16
C ALA A 119 -1.25 3.76 2.07
N HIS A 120 -2.21 3.60 1.16
CA HIS A 120 -3.39 4.45 1.16
C HIS A 120 -4.24 4.13 2.39
N HIS A 121 -4.77 5.13 3.10
CA HIS A 121 -5.64 4.93 4.28
C HIS A 121 -6.92 4.10 4.04
N LEU A 122 -7.21 3.73 2.79
CA LEU A 122 -8.33 2.84 2.43
C LEU A 122 -7.97 1.37 2.59
N ALA A 123 -6.67 1.05 2.53
CA ALA A 123 -6.14 -0.28 2.72
C ALA A 123 -6.12 -0.69 4.20
N GLY A 124 -6.17 0.29 5.10
CA GLY A 124 -6.14 0.07 6.55
C GLY A 124 -6.13 1.39 7.32
N ASP A 125 -6.56 1.32 8.57
CA ASP A 125 -6.22 2.32 9.57
C ASP A 125 -4.81 2.04 10.14
N GLY A 126 -4.28 2.95 10.97
CA GLY A 126 -2.95 2.76 11.57
C GLY A 126 -2.80 1.48 12.39
N LEU A 127 -3.91 0.87 12.82
CA LEU A 127 -3.93 -0.40 13.55
C LEU A 127 -3.83 -1.61 12.61
N SER A 128 -4.48 -1.55 11.45
CA SER A 128 -4.41 -2.59 10.40
C SER A 128 -3.01 -2.76 9.81
N SER A 129 -2.15 -1.75 9.95
CA SER A 129 -0.75 -1.80 9.48
C SER A 129 0.21 -2.45 10.48
N LEU A 130 -0.30 -2.90 11.64
CA LEU A 130 0.44 -3.43 12.79
C LEU A 130 0.23 -4.94 12.98
N ILE A 131 -0.68 -5.56 12.21
CA ILE A 131 -1.08 -6.98 12.26
C ILE A 131 -0.53 -7.69 11.03
#